data_AF-A0A1Q5DH40-F1
#
_entry.id   AF-A0A1Q5DH40-F1
#
_cell.length_a   1.000
_cell.length_b   1.000
_cell.length_c   1.000
_cell.angle_alpha   90.00
_cell.angle_beta   90.00
_cell.angle_gamma   90.00
#
_symmetry.space_group_name_H-M   'P 1'
#
loop_
_entity.id
_entity.type
_entity.pdbx_description
1 polymer ?
#
loop_
_entity_poly.entity_id
_entity_poly.type
_entity_poly.pdbx_seq_one_letter_code
_entity_poly.pdbx_strand_id
1 'polypeptide(L)'
;MRSGCAASDNMGGSAKSRTGGVRMTREQAAKVRTVVAALPVELATLPAKPLPARVPANPLGNLIREQLKHRTVEQLVERIERRWVGRGYLARLSGSDPLEAAKSGVGLAVELLRESADCPDLSCEDGLLIGSGQPCKACVERKTDRRAQGGSIPSQAPVPASAPAGKWWCVTDGCGFTSYGTQPADGLCYDCHRDLDLEPVDPGELAAAAAAFDELFRSKTGR
;
A
#
# COMPACT_ATOMS: atom_id res chain seq x y z
N MET A 1 -22.47 9.19 60.15
CA MET A 1 -21.34 9.13 59.19
C MET A 1 -21.76 8.22 58.04
N ARG A 2 -21.59 8.72 56.82
CA ARG A 2 -21.99 8.13 55.53
C ARG A 2 -21.02 7.01 55.13
N SER A 3 -21.51 5.97 54.47
CA SER A 3 -20.93 5.43 53.21
C SER A 3 -21.70 4.20 52.75
N GLY A 4 -22.41 4.35 51.63
CA GLY A 4 -22.77 3.26 50.74
C GLY A 4 -21.79 3.26 49.57
N CYS A 5 -21.37 2.09 49.11
CA CYS A 5 -20.60 1.91 47.90
C CYS A 5 -21.40 1.03 46.95
N ALA A 6 -22.05 1.66 45.98
CA ALA A 6 -22.53 1.00 44.77
C ALA A 6 -21.38 1.00 43.76
N ALA A 7 -21.04 -0.17 43.23
CA ALA A 7 -20.16 -0.29 42.08
C ALA A 7 -21.01 -0.05 40.82
N SER A 8 -20.58 0.89 39.97
CA SER A 8 -21.14 1.05 38.62
C SER A 8 -20.06 0.70 37.61
N ASP A 9 -20.44 -0.21 36.72
CA ASP A 9 -19.69 -0.65 35.55
C ASP A 9 -19.40 0.53 34.61
N ASN A 10 -18.13 0.85 34.41
CA ASN A 10 -17.71 1.76 33.35
C ASN A 10 -17.36 0.96 32.09
N MET A 11 -18.38 0.74 31.26
CA MET A 11 -18.21 0.31 29.86
C MET A 11 -17.58 1.45 29.04
N GLY A 12 -16.26 1.47 28.97
CA GLY A 12 -15.49 2.32 28.05
C GLY A 12 -15.45 1.73 26.64
N GLY A 13 -16.53 1.87 25.89
CA GLY A 13 -16.57 1.54 24.46
C GLY A 13 -15.68 2.49 23.66
N SER A 14 -14.48 2.06 23.30
CA SER A 14 -13.62 2.75 22.34
C SER A 14 -14.31 2.78 20.97
N ALA A 15 -14.90 3.92 20.61
CA ALA A 15 -15.40 4.17 19.27
C ALA A 15 -14.22 4.12 18.28
N LYS A 16 -14.10 3.00 17.55
CA LYS A 16 -13.20 2.89 16.40
C LYS A 16 -13.65 3.89 15.34
N SER A 17 -12.88 4.97 15.19
CA SER A 17 -12.96 5.89 14.07
C SER A 17 -12.88 5.09 12.76
N ARG A 18 -14.02 4.98 12.07
CA ARG A 18 -14.09 4.48 10.69
C ARG A 18 -13.45 5.53 9.79
N THR A 19 -12.14 5.42 9.58
CA THR A 19 -11.47 6.14 8.51
C THR A 19 -11.88 5.46 7.21
N GLY A 20 -12.97 5.93 6.61
CA GLY A 20 -13.37 5.53 5.27
C GLY A 20 -12.21 5.82 4.32
N GLY A 21 -11.62 4.76 3.76
CA GLY A 21 -10.55 4.88 2.78
C GLY A 21 -11.06 5.74 1.62
N VAL A 22 -10.41 6.89 1.40
CA VAL A 22 -10.71 7.76 0.26
C VAL A 22 -10.51 6.93 -1.01
N ARG A 23 -11.61 6.60 -1.71
CA ARG A 23 -11.57 5.91 -3.00
C ARG A 23 -10.73 6.73 -3.98
N MET A 24 -9.84 6.05 -4.69
CA MET A 24 -8.86 6.69 -5.57
C MET A 24 -9.57 7.38 -6.75
N THR A 25 -9.15 8.59 -7.11
CA THR A 25 -9.66 9.24 -8.33
C THR A 25 -9.23 8.45 -9.57
N ARG A 26 -10.01 8.55 -10.66
CA ARG A 26 -9.70 7.84 -11.92
C ARG A 26 -8.32 8.21 -12.47
N GLU A 27 -7.90 9.47 -12.30
CA GLU A 27 -6.59 9.96 -12.69
C GLU A 27 -5.47 9.37 -11.85
N GLN A 28 -5.61 9.36 -10.52
CA GLN A 28 -4.64 8.72 -9.62
C GLN A 28 -4.49 7.22 -9.94
N ALA A 29 -5.61 6.54 -10.24
CA ALA A 29 -5.59 5.14 -10.65
C ALA A 29 -4.80 4.93 -11.96
N ALA A 30 -4.92 5.86 -12.92
CA ALA A 30 -4.17 5.80 -14.16
C ALA A 30 -2.66 5.96 -13.92
N LYS A 31 -2.26 6.94 -13.10
CA LYS A 31 -0.85 7.16 -12.72
C LYS A 31 -0.24 5.94 -12.04
N VAL A 32 -0.96 5.32 -11.10
CA VAL A 32 -0.52 4.08 -10.43
C VAL A 32 -0.36 2.95 -11.44
N ARG A 33 -1.31 2.77 -12.37
CA ARG A 33 -1.20 1.73 -13.42
C ARG A 33 0.02 1.94 -14.31
N THR A 34 0.34 3.17 -14.69
CA THR A 34 1.54 3.45 -15.49
C THR A 34 2.82 3.07 -14.76
N VAL A 35 2.94 3.41 -13.47
CA VAL A 35 4.11 3.02 -12.66
C VAL A 35 4.20 1.51 -12.49
N VAL A 36 3.06 0.83 -12.26
CA VAL A 36 3.02 -0.64 -12.15
C VAL A 36 3.42 -1.31 -13.47
N ALA A 37 2.97 -0.78 -14.60
CA ALA A 37 3.31 -1.30 -15.93
C ALA A 37 4.81 -1.16 -16.27
N ALA A 38 5.51 -0.23 -15.61
CA ALA A 38 6.95 -0.05 -15.73
C ALA A 38 7.77 -1.00 -14.83
N LEU A 39 7.13 -1.80 -13.97
CA LEU A 39 7.85 -2.78 -13.17
C LEU A 39 8.45 -3.87 -14.09
N PRO A 40 9.66 -4.38 -13.77
CA PRO A 40 10.31 -5.41 -14.57
C PRO A 40 9.42 -6.65 -14.71
N VAL A 41 9.31 -7.16 -15.94
CA VAL A 41 8.45 -8.31 -16.28
C VAL A 41 8.86 -9.57 -15.52
N GLU A 42 10.15 -9.69 -15.19
CA GLU A 42 10.73 -10.79 -14.43
C GLU A 42 10.11 -10.93 -13.05
N LEU A 43 9.60 -9.84 -12.47
CA LEU A 43 8.90 -9.89 -11.18
C LEU A 43 7.61 -10.72 -11.26
N ALA A 44 6.93 -10.72 -12.40
CA ALA A 44 5.72 -11.51 -12.63
C ALA A 44 6.01 -13.00 -12.88
N THR A 45 7.26 -13.36 -13.18
CA THR A 45 7.67 -14.74 -13.50
C THR A 45 8.46 -15.42 -12.37
N LEU A 46 8.55 -14.80 -11.19
CA LEU A 46 9.31 -15.37 -10.08
C LEU A 46 8.70 -16.70 -9.60
N PRO A 47 9.53 -17.73 -9.32
CA PRO A 47 9.05 -19.08 -9.05
C PRO A 47 8.37 -19.22 -7.68
N ALA A 48 8.84 -18.50 -6.67
CA ALA A 48 8.29 -18.62 -5.31
C ALA A 48 7.02 -17.79 -5.12
N LYS A 49 7.08 -16.50 -5.46
CA LYS A 49 6.01 -15.53 -5.22
C LYS A 49 6.00 -14.47 -6.33
N PRO A 50 5.32 -14.71 -7.46
CA PRO A 50 5.28 -13.76 -8.57
C PRO A 50 4.54 -12.47 -8.19
N LEU A 51 4.83 -11.39 -8.91
CA LEU A 51 4.04 -10.17 -8.87
C LEU A 51 2.64 -10.47 -9.44
N PRO A 52 1.56 -10.24 -8.69
CA PRO A 52 0.22 -10.52 -9.17
C PRO A 52 -0.13 -9.58 -10.33
N ALA A 53 -0.90 -10.09 -11.31
CA ALA A 53 -1.36 -9.31 -12.46
C ALA A 53 -2.15 -8.05 -12.04
N ARG A 54 -2.83 -8.10 -10.89
CA ARG A 54 -3.42 -6.94 -10.24
C ARG A 54 -2.62 -6.61 -8.99
N VAL A 55 -1.97 -5.45 -8.99
CA VAL A 55 -1.14 -5.00 -7.87
C VAL A 55 -2.03 -4.67 -6.67
N PRO A 56 -1.72 -5.20 -5.48
CA PRO A 56 -2.51 -4.93 -4.28
C PRO A 56 -2.37 -3.47 -3.85
N ALA A 57 -3.45 -2.92 -3.28
CA ALA A 57 -3.46 -1.56 -2.74
C ALA A 57 -2.40 -1.36 -1.64
N ASN A 58 -2.03 -2.40 -0.90
CA ASN A 58 -0.98 -2.38 0.13
C ASN A 58 -0.09 -3.63 -0.02
N PRO A 59 1.25 -3.53 0.08
CA PRO A 59 2.05 -2.33 0.31
C PRO A 59 2.33 -1.49 -0.94
N LEU A 60 2.27 -2.09 -2.12
CA LEU A 60 2.79 -1.50 -3.34
C LEU A 60 1.94 -0.31 -3.83
N GLY A 61 0.61 -0.46 -3.93
CA GLY A 61 -0.26 0.63 -4.39
C GLY A 61 -0.15 1.89 -3.52
N ASN A 62 -0.15 1.74 -2.19
CA ASN A 62 -0.03 2.85 -1.24
C ASN A 62 1.35 3.50 -1.31
N LEU A 63 2.42 2.72 -1.47
CA LEU A 63 3.76 3.26 -1.66
C LEU A 63 3.84 4.12 -2.92
N ILE A 64 3.30 3.63 -4.05
CA ILE A 64 3.27 4.39 -5.32
C ILE A 64 2.51 5.70 -5.12
N ARG A 65 1.34 5.64 -4.46
CA ARG A 65 0.55 6.84 -4.15
C ARG A 65 1.30 7.85 -3.30
N GLU A 66 2.06 7.39 -2.31
CA GLU A 66 2.87 8.26 -1.46
C GLU A 66 3.97 8.93 -2.27
N GLN A 67 4.69 8.17 -3.10
CA GLN A 67 5.75 8.71 -3.95
C GLN A 67 5.22 9.74 -4.96
N LEU A 68 4.04 9.51 -5.53
CA LEU A 68 3.40 10.42 -6.49
C LEU A 68 2.98 11.78 -5.89
N LYS A 69 3.05 11.96 -4.57
CA LYS A 69 2.88 13.29 -3.94
C LYS A 69 4.08 14.20 -4.17
N HIS A 70 5.26 13.63 -4.40
CA HIS A 70 6.53 14.35 -4.48
C HIS A 70 7.22 14.18 -5.83
N ARG A 71 6.78 13.23 -6.66
CA ARG A 71 7.43 12.81 -7.90
C ARG A 71 6.42 12.66 -9.01
N THR A 72 6.88 12.89 -10.24
CA THR A 72 6.08 12.58 -11.43
C THR A 72 6.11 11.08 -11.72
N VAL A 73 5.22 10.62 -12.59
CA VAL A 73 5.20 9.22 -13.03
C VAL A 73 6.51 8.85 -13.71
N GLU A 74 7.00 9.72 -14.58
CA GLU A 74 8.22 9.54 -15.38
C GLU A 74 9.44 9.39 -14.47
N GLN A 75 9.54 10.20 -13.41
CA GLN A 75 10.61 10.10 -12.42
C GLN A 75 10.59 8.76 -11.68
N LEU A 76 9.41 8.18 -11.45
CA LEU A 76 9.29 6.86 -10.82
C LEU A 76 9.63 5.72 -11.77
N VAL A 77 9.26 5.84 -13.04
CA VAL A 77 9.66 4.88 -14.09
C VAL A 77 11.17 4.87 -14.24
N GLU A 78 11.80 6.04 -14.40
CA GLU A 78 13.25 6.16 -14.54
C GLU A 78 13.99 5.62 -13.30
N ARG A 79 13.46 5.86 -12.10
CA ARG A 79 13.95 5.27 -10.86
C ARG A 79 13.92 3.74 -10.90
N ILE A 80 12.79 3.15 -11.30
CA ILE A 80 12.63 1.69 -11.37
C ILE A 80 13.70 1.10 -12.29
N GLU A 81 13.82 1.64 -13.51
CA GLU A 81 14.78 1.18 -14.51
C GLU A 81 16.22 1.29 -14.00
N ARG A 82 16.60 2.45 -13.49
CA ARG A 82 17.95 2.72 -13.00
C ARG A 82 18.31 1.81 -11.84
N ARG A 83 17.41 1.62 -10.87
CA ARG A 83 17.66 0.76 -9.70
C ARG A 83 17.66 -0.71 -10.06
N TRP A 84 16.84 -1.12 -11.03
CA TRP A 84 16.85 -2.49 -11.53
C TRP A 84 18.23 -2.87 -12.06
N VAL A 85 18.76 -2.03 -12.96
CA VAL A 85 20.09 -2.19 -13.55
C VAL A 85 21.19 -2.01 -12.51
N GLY A 86 21.15 -0.91 -11.75
CA GLY A 86 22.21 -0.52 -10.81
C GLY A 86 22.39 -1.49 -9.64
N ARG A 87 21.32 -2.18 -9.21
CA ARG A 87 21.41 -3.23 -8.18
C ARG A 87 21.71 -4.62 -8.75
N GLY A 88 21.79 -4.75 -10.08
CA GLY A 88 22.10 -6.00 -10.77
C GLY A 88 21.05 -7.09 -10.54
N TYR A 89 19.77 -6.73 -10.38
CA TYR A 89 18.73 -7.72 -10.05
C TYR A 89 18.60 -8.81 -11.11
N LEU A 90 18.75 -8.48 -12.40
CA LEU A 90 18.72 -9.49 -13.47
C LEU A 90 19.75 -10.60 -13.21
N ALA A 91 21.00 -10.23 -12.92
CA ALA A 91 22.06 -11.18 -12.62
C ALA A 91 21.82 -11.95 -11.31
N ARG A 92 21.29 -11.28 -10.28
CA ARG A 92 21.00 -11.90 -8.97
C ARG A 92 19.85 -12.92 -9.05
N LEU A 93 18.81 -12.62 -9.82
CA LEU A 93 17.64 -13.49 -9.99
C LEU A 93 17.92 -14.67 -10.92
N SER A 94 18.84 -14.53 -11.87
CA SER A 94 19.35 -15.66 -12.66
C SER A 94 20.36 -16.53 -11.90
N GLY A 95 20.85 -16.06 -10.75
CA GLY A 95 21.73 -16.82 -9.88
C GLY A 95 21.00 -17.95 -9.14
N SER A 96 21.76 -18.94 -8.68
CA SER A 96 21.26 -20.07 -7.89
C SER A 96 21.16 -19.77 -6.39
N ASP A 97 21.12 -18.49 -5.98
CA ASP A 97 20.96 -18.11 -4.58
C ASP A 97 19.51 -18.35 -4.11
N PRO A 98 19.26 -19.31 -3.19
CA PRO A 98 17.92 -19.62 -2.73
C PRO A 98 17.24 -18.44 -2.02
N LEU A 99 18.01 -17.52 -1.42
CA LEU A 99 17.46 -16.36 -0.72
C LEU A 99 16.90 -15.33 -1.69
N GLU A 100 17.57 -15.11 -2.83
CA GLU A 100 17.08 -14.24 -3.89
C GLU A 100 15.87 -14.86 -4.60
N ALA A 101 15.89 -16.19 -4.83
CA ALA A 101 14.77 -16.92 -5.41
C ALA A 101 13.51 -16.92 -4.50
N ALA A 102 13.69 -16.78 -3.18
CA ALA A 102 12.60 -16.72 -2.20
C ALA A 102 11.94 -15.34 -2.07
N LYS A 103 12.50 -14.28 -2.68
CA LYS A 103 11.91 -12.94 -2.61
C LYS A 103 10.61 -12.87 -3.40
N SER A 104 9.66 -12.12 -2.86
CA SER A 104 8.38 -11.87 -3.55
C SER A 104 8.51 -10.74 -4.57
N GLY A 105 7.80 -10.86 -5.69
CA GLY A 105 7.74 -9.82 -6.72
C GLY A 105 7.22 -8.50 -6.17
N VAL A 106 6.22 -8.55 -5.27
CA VAL A 106 5.75 -7.36 -4.53
C VAL A 106 6.86 -6.76 -3.65
N GLY A 107 7.64 -7.59 -2.96
CA GLY A 107 8.75 -7.15 -2.12
C GLY A 107 9.85 -6.44 -2.92
N LEU A 108 10.24 -7.01 -4.05
CA LEU A 108 11.22 -6.41 -4.96
C LEU A 108 10.70 -5.10 -5.57
N ALA A 109 9.43 -5.06 -5.99
CA ALA A 109 8.80 -3.83 -6.46
C ALA A 109 8.81 -2.73 -5.38
N VAL A 110 8.55 -3.09 -4.11
CA VAL A 110 8.67 -2.17 -2.98
C VAL A 110 10.12 -1.71 -2.77
N GLU A 111 11.11 -2.59 -2.87
CA GLU A 111 12.54 -2.23 -2.76
C GLU A 111 13.02 -1.26 -3.85
N LEU A 112 12.44 -1.36 -5.06
CA LEU A 112 12.71 -0.45 -6.17
C LEU A 112 12.12 0.94 -5.91
N LEU A 113 10.93 1.01 -5.33
CA LEU A 113 10.18 2.26 -5.18
C LEU A 113 10.40 2.99 -3.86
N ARG A 114 10.70 2.27 -2.77
CA ARG A 114 10.93 2.85 -1.44
C ARG A 114 12.10 3.83 -1.48
N GLU A 115 12.06 4.90 -0.69
CA GLU A 115 13.26 5.73 -0.53
C GLU A 115 14.44 4.86 -0.12
N SER A 116 15.66 5.27 -0.49
CA SER A 116 16.85 4.61 0.03
C SER A 116 16.74 4.63 1.56
N ALA A 117 16.73 3.47 2.21
CA ALA A 117 16.38 3.34 3.64
C ALA A 117 17.20 4.26 4.56
N ASP A 118 18.38 4.65 4.08
CA ASP A 118 19.29 5.52 4.79
C ASP A 118 18.92 7.01 4.68
N CYS A 119 18.23 7.47 3.62
CA CYS A 119 18.05 8.89 3.31
C CYS A 119 16.65 9.46 3.62
N PRO A 120 16.51 10.43 4.55
CA PRO A 120 15.22 11.04 4.86
C PRO A 120 14.83 12.16 3.88
N ASP A 121 15.69 12.53 2.94
CA ASP A 121 15.44 13.60 1.98
C ASP A 121 14.61 13.07 0.80
N LEU A 122 13.34 13.51 0.71
CA LEU A 122 12.39 13.10 -0.33
C LEU A 122 12.81 13.53 -1.73
N SER A 123 13.59 14.61 -1.83
CA SER A 123 14.17 15.11 -3.08
C SER A 123 15.47 14.39 -3.44
N CYS A 124 15.96 13.47 -2.60
CA CYS A 124 17.11 12.64 -2.91
C CYS A 124 16.71 11.44 -3.78
N GLU A 125 17.51 11.20 -4.81
CA GLU A 125 17.48 10.05 -5.69
C GLU A 125 18.84 9.37 -5.65
N ASP A 126 18.93 8.27 -4.89
CA ASP A 126 20.13 7.42 -4.81
C ASP A 126 21.43 8.18 -4.52
N GLY A 127 21.33 9.25 -3.72
CA GLY A 127 22.47 10.08 -3.34
C GLY A 127 22.65 11.35 -4.15
N LEU A 128 21.75 11.66 -5.09
CA LEU A 128 21.73 12.91 -5.85
C LEU A 128 20.41 13.67 -5.60
N LEU A 129 20.44 14.99 -5.59
CA LEU A 129 19.23 15.82 -5.47
C LEU A 129 18.53 15.94 -6.83
N ILE A 130 17.22 15.69 -6.85
CA ILE A 130 16.37 15.83 -8.04
C ILE A 130 16.33 17.30 -8.46
N GLY A 131 16.58 17.57 -9.73
CA GLY A 131 16.60 18.92 -10.31
C GLY A 131 17.98 19.58 -10.34
N SER A 132 18.83 19.38 -9.33
CA SER A 132 20.18 19.97 -9.32
C SER A 132 21.29 18.98 -9.70
N GLY A 133 21.04 17.67 -9.59
CA GLY A 133 22.04 16.63 -9.82
C GLY A 133 23.20 16.64 -8.83
N GLN A 134 23.14 17.49 -7.80
CA GLN A 134 24.20 17.63 -6.81
C GLN A 134 24.18 16.45 -5.83
N PRO A 135 25.32 16.08 -5.24
CA PRO A 135 25.35 15.05 -4.21
C PRO A 135 24.48 15.46 -3.02
N CYS A 136 23.60 14.56 -2.59
CA CYS A 136 22.80 14.74 -1.39
C CYS A 136 23.72 14.73 -0.17
N LYS A 137 23.78 15.87 0.53
CA LYS A 137 24.62 16.07 1.72
C LYS A 137 24.41 14.98 2.76
N ALA A 138 23.15 14.65 3.04
CA ALA A 138 22.81 13.65 4.05
C ALA A 138 23.28 12.23 3.64
N CYS A 139 23.26 11.88 2.35
CA CYS A 139 23.84 10.62 1.86
C CYS A 139 25.37 10.61 1.96
N VAL A 140 26.02 11.75 1.71
CA VAL A 140 27.48 11.88 1.84
C VAL A 140 27.89 11.70 3.30
N GLU A 141 27.26 12.42 4.23
CA GLU A 141 27.53 12.34 5.67
C GLU A 141 27.33 10.91 6.20
N ARG A 142 26.22 10.25 5.84
CA ARG A 142 26.01 8.84 6.26
C ARG A 142 27.01 7.87 5.64
N LYS A 143 27.47 8.14 4.42
CA LYS A 143 28.53 7.33 3.79
C LYS A 143 29.86 7.50 4.52
N THR A 144 30.18 8.72 4.98
CA THR A 144 31.36 8.96 5.81
C THR A 144 31.22 8.30 7.18
N ASP A 145 30.04 8.37 7.81
CA ASP A 145 29.78 7.74 9.11
C ASP A 145 29.92 6.22 9.05
N ARG A 146 29.33 5.57 8.03
CA ARG A 146 29.45 4.12 7.82
C ARG A 146 30.91 3.68 7.60
N ARG A 147 31.69 4.49 6.88
CA ARG A 147 33.13 4.23 6.70
C ARG A 147 33.90 4.37 8.01
N ALA A 148 33.57 5.38 8.82
CA ALA A 148 34.21 5.61 10.11
C ALA A 148 33.86 4.52 11.14
N GLN A 149 32.63 3.98 11.09
CA GLN A 149 32.12 2.93 11.99
C GLN A 149 32.54 1.50 11.60
N GLY A 150 33.32 1.31 10.54
CA GLY A 150 33.95 0.01 10.25
C GLY A 150 33.00 -1.18 10.03
N GLY A 151 31.77 -0.96 9.56
CA GLY A 151 30.88 -2.03 9.10
C GLY A 151 30.34 -2.98 10.18
N SER A 152 30.28 -2.57 11.45
CA SER A 152 29.62 -3.39 12.48
C SER A 152 28.11 -3.42 12.25
N ILE A 153 27.63 -4.46 11.54
CA ILE A 153 26.21 -4.78 11.45
C ILE A 153 25.78 -5.27 12.85
N PRO A 154 24.78 -4.65 13.49
CA PRO A 154 24.23 -5.18 14.74
C PRO A 154 23.70 -6.59 14.46
N SER A 155 24.20 -7.57 15.19
CA SER A 155 23.76 -8.97 15.08
C SER A 155 22.24 -9.01 15.28
N GLN A 156 21.50 -9.45 14.26
CA GLN A 156 20.05 -9.59 14.36
C GLN A 156 19.74 -10.57 15.50
N ALA A 157 18.92 -10.11 16.45
CA ALA A 157 18.41 -10.96 17.51
C ALA A 157 17.62 -12.14 16.92
N PRO A 158 17.66 -13.34 17.54
CA PRO A 158 16.95 -14.50 17.04
C PRO A 158 15.45 -14.23 16.94
N VAL A 159 14.90 -14.47 15.75
CA VAL A 159 13.46 -14.44 15.47
C VAL A 159 12.75 -15.53 16.28
N PRO A 160 11.70 -15.21 17.07
CA PRO A 160 10.95 -16.21 17.81
C PRO A 160 10.22 -17.16 16.86
N ALA A 161 10.23 -18.46 17.21
CA ALA A 161 9.78 -19.60 16.40
C ALA A 161 8.24 -19.72 16.22
N SER A 162 7.50 -18.63 16.32
CA SER A 162 6.05 -18.61 16.10
C SER A 162 5.76 -17.75 14.88
N ALA A 163 5.72 -18.38 13.71
CA ALA A 163 5.28 -17.70 12.50
C ALA A 163 3.85 -17.17 12.76
N PRO A 164 3.61 -15.85 12.70
CA PRO A 164 2.26 -15.33 12.82
C PRO A 164 1.43 -15.92 11.68
N ALA A 165 0.17 -16.27 11.98
CA ALA A 165 -0.78 -16.69 10.96
C ALA A 165 -0.71 -15.74 9.76
N GLY A 166 -0.65 -16.28 8.54
CA GLY A 166 -0.38 -15.51 7.34
C GLY A 166 -1.22 -14.23 7.30
N LYS A 167 -0.56 -13.09 7.09
CA LYS A 167 -1.26 -11.82 6.87
C LYS A 167 -1.90 -11.89 5.49
N TRP A 168 -3.18 -11.55 5.39
CA TRP A 168 -3.91 -11.47 4.13
C TRP A 168 -4.52 -10.07 3.93
N TRP A 169 -4.86 -9.76 2.68
CA TRP A 169 -5.37 -8.46 2.25
C TRP A 169 -6.67 -8.64 1.47
N CYS A 170 -7.62 -7.72 1.68
CA CYS A 170 -8.83 -7.66 0.87
C CYS A 170 -8.49 -7.33 -0.59
N VAL A 171 -9.08 -8.07 -1.54
CA VAL A 171 -8.83 -7.90 -2.99
C VAL A 171 -9.57 -6.72 -3.61
N THR A 172 -10.53 -6.09 -2.91
CA THR A 172 -11.29 -4.94 -3.42
C THR A 172 -10.40 -3.71 -3.60
N ASP A 173 -10.47 -3.13 -4.79
CA ASP A 173 -9.73 -1.91 -5.16
C ASP A 173 -9.99 -0.77 -4.16
N GLY A 174 -8.93 -0.31 -3.52
CA GLY A 174 -8.97 0.82 -2.58
C GLY A 174 -9.47 0.49 -1.16
N CYS A 175 -9.84 -0.76 -0.85
CA CYS A 175 -10.26 -1.15 0.50
C CYS A 175 -9.10 -1.07 1.50
N GLY A 176 -7.95 -1.67 1.18
CA GLY A 176 -6.76 -1.63 2.03
C GLY A 176 -6.86 -2.41 3.34
N PHE A 177 -7.96 -3.14 3.57
CA PHE A 177 -8.15 -3.98 4.76
C PHE A 177 -7.12 -5.12 4.81
N THR A 178 -6.58 -5.37 6.00
CA THR A 178 -5.64 -6.47 6.26
C THR A 178 -6.01 -7.19 7.55
N SER A 179 -5.89 -8.51 7.57
CA SER A 179 -6.07 -9.31 8.77
C SER A 179 -5.02 -10.43 8.86
N TYR A 180 -4.89 -11.03 10.03
CA TYR A 180 -4.07 -12.22 10.27
C TYR A 180 -4.99 -13.44 10.29
N GLY A 181 -4.54 -14.57 9.74
CA GLY A 181 -5.32 -15.81 9.72
C GLY A 181 -5.61 -16.32 8.31
N THR A 182 -6.59 -17.21 8.20
CA THR A 182 -7.02 -17.77 6.92
C THR A 182 -7.74 -16.71 6.09
N GLN A 183 -7.31 -16.53 4.84
CA GLN A 183 -8.00 -15.66 3.88
C GLN A 183 -9.34 -16.31 3.47
N PRO A 184 -10.45 -15.55 3.42
CA PRO A 184 -11.69 -15.99 2.79
C PRO A 184 -11.47 -16.42 1.33
N ALA A 185 -12.23 -17.40 0.83
CA ALA A 185 -12.00 -18.00 -0.50
C ALA A 185 -12.16 -16.99 -1.66
N ASP A 186 -13.04 -16.03 -1.48
CA ASP A 186 -13.32 -14.90 -2.35
C ASP A 186 -12.31 -13.75 -2.18
N GLY A 187 -11.50 -13.79 -1.12
CA GLY A 187 -10.47 -12.79 -0.83
C GLY A 187 -11.00 -11.44 -0.36
N LEU A 188 -12.30 -11.32 -0.04
CA LEU A 188 -12.91 -10.07 0.40
C LEU A 188 -12.92 -9.97 1.93
N CYS A 189 -12.89 -8.74 2.45
CA CYS A 189 -13.24 -8.51 3.85
C CYS A 189 -14.75 -8.55 4.05
N TYR A 190 -15.18 -8.71 5.31
CA TYR A 190 -16.60 -8.72 5.68
C TYR A 190 -17.40 -7.55 5.08
N ASP A 191 -16.84 -6.34 5.10
CA ASP A 191 -17.50 -5.15 4.56
C ASP A 191 -17.66 -5.23 3.03
N CYS A 192 -16.61 -5.63 2.31
CA CYS A 192 -16.65 -5.73 0.84
C CYS A 192 -17.47 -6.93 0.35
N HIS A 193 -17.53 -8.02 1.12
CA HIS A 193 -18.43 -9.13 0.84
C HIS A 193 -19.88 -8.66 0.93
N ARG A 194 -20.24 -7.96 2.01
CA ARG A 194 -21.59 -7.43 2.20
C ARG A 194 -21.98 -6.39 1.14
N ASP A 195 -21.04 -5.56 0.69
CA ASP A 195 -21.29 -4.58 -0.38
C ASP A 195 -21.55 -5.25 -1.74
N LEU A 196 -21.05 -6.47 -1.99
CA LEU A 196 -21.39 -7.24 -3.19
C LEU A 196 -22.75 -7.94 -3.07
N ASP A 197 -23.13 -8.33 -1.85
CA ASP A 197 -24.43 -8.97 -1.57
C ASP A 197 -25.61 -7.98 -1.63
N LEU A 198 -25.34 -6.68 -1.57
CA LEU A 198 -26.35 -5.65 -1.83
C LEU A 198 -26.59 -5.56 -3.34
N GLU A 199 -27.76 -5.98 -3.78
CA GLU A 199 -28.18 -5.78 -5.18
C GLU A 199 -28.04 -4.30 -5.56
N PRO A 200 -27.43 -4.00 -6.73
CA PRO A 200 -27.36 -2.63 -7.20
C PRO A 200 -28.78 -2.10 -7.36
N VAL A 201 -29.10 -1.01 -6.65
CA VAL A 201 -30.39 -0.34 -6.79
C VAL A 201 -30.57 0.04 -8.26
N ASP A 202 -31.63 -0.47 -8.89
CA ASP A 202 -31.91 -0.22 -10.29
C ASP A 202 -32.07 1.30 -10.52
N PRO A 203 -31.31 1.92 -11.44
CA PRO A 203 -31.39 3.35 -11.69
C PRO A 203 -32.79 3.82 -12.13
N GLY A 204 -33.57 2.94 -12.77
CA GLY A 204 -34.96 3.15 -13.15
C GLY A 204 -35.89 3.15 -11.93
N GLU A 205 -35.70 2.24 -10.97
CA GLU A 205 -36.42 2.28 -9.70
C GLU A 205 -36.11 3.54 -8.89
N LEU A 206 -34.84 3.96 -8.87
CA LEU A 206 -34.42 5.19 -8.21
C LEU A 206 -35.04 6.44 -8.87
N ALA A 207 -35.10 6.47 -10.20
CA ALA A 207 -35.72 7.55 -10.97
C ALA A 207 -37.25 7.58 -10.78
N ALA A 208 -37.90 6.41 -10.74
CA ALA A 208 -39.34 6.30 -10.47
C ALA A 208 -39.68 6.75 -9.05
N ALA A 209 -38.88 6.37 -8.05
CA ALA A 209 -39.04 6.83 -6.67
C ALA A 209 -38.84 8.36 -6.55
N ALA A 210 -37.86 8.92 -7.26
CA ALA A 210 -37.63 10.38 -7.28
C ALA A 210 -38.81 11.13 -7.93
N ALA A 211 -39.37 10.62 -9.04
CA ALA A 211 -40.53 11.21 -9.70
C ALA A 211 -41.78 11.17 -8.80
N ALA A 212 -42.02 10.04 -8.12
CA ALA A 212 -43.14 9.89 -7.19
C ALA A 212 -43.03 10.85 -5.99
N PHE A 213 -41.81 11.06 -5.48
CA PHE A 213 -41.55 12.03 -4.40
C PHE A 213 -41.82 13.49 -4.85
N ASP A 214 -41.41 13.86 -6.07
CA ASP A 214 -41.64 15.20 -6.61
C ASP A 214 -43.14 15.48 -6.83
N GLU A 215 -43.91 14.49 -7.28
CA GLU A 215 -45.36 14.58 -7.44
C GLU A 215 -46.09 14.72 -6.09
N LEU A 216 -45.67 13.96 -5.08
CA LEU A 216 -46.13 14.11 -3.69
C LEU A 216 -45.77 15.48 -3.10
N PHE A 217 -44.61 16.04 -3.43
CA PHE A 217 -44.21 17.35 -2.94
C PHE A 217 -44.98 18.49 -3.61
N ARG A 218 -45.22 18.42 -4.92
CA ARG A 218 -46.07 19.39 -5.65
C ARG A 218 -47.52 19.36 -5.19
N SER A 219 -48.09 18.19 -4.98
CA SER A 219 -49.47 18.05 -4.48
C SER A 219 -49.65 18.60 -3.05
N LYS A 220 -48.57 18.67 -2.26
CA LYS A 220 -48.59 19.19 -0.88
C LYS A 220 -48.27 20.68 -0.77
N THR A 221 -47.67 21.28 -1.81
CA THR A 221 -47.24 22.69 -1.82
C THR A 221 -48.10 23.62 -2.68
N GLY A 222 -49.05 23.07 -3.47
CA GLY A 222 -50.06 23.86 -4.18
C GLY A 222 -51.17 24.37 -3.27
N ARG A 223 -50.97 25.56 -2.70
CA ARG A 223 -52.03 26.50 -2.28
C ARG A 223 -51.82 27.82 -3.01
#